data_AF-A0A838HR55-F1
#
_entry.id   AF-A0A838HR55-F1
#
_cell.length_a   1.000
_cell.length_b   1.000
_cell.length_c   1.000
_cell.angle_alpha   90.00
_cell.angle_beta   90.00
_cell.angle_gamma   90.00
#
_symmetry.space_group_name_H-M   'P 1'
#
loop_
_entity.id
_entity.type
_entity.pdbx_description
1 polymer ?
#
loop_
_entity_poly.entity_id
_entity_poly.type
_entity_poly.pdbx_seq_one_letter_code
_entity_poly.pdbx_strand_id
1 'polypeptide(L)'
;MTRRLQVLLDEERYRRLEQAARRRRSSVATLVRDALDRTYGLQGPDATEAADRFLARLPLDVGDWTEAKRDIAGAYERAPDAQ
;
A
#
# COMPACT_ATOMS: atom_id res chain seq x y z
N MET A 1 -3.04 1.28 12.79
CA MET A 1 -2.51 1.52 14.15
C MET A 1 -1.06 2.00 14.05
N THR A 2 -0.60 2.87 14.96
CA THR A 2 0.82 3.30 15.03
C THR A 2 1.43 2.91 16.39
N ARG A 3 2.74 2.58 16.40
CA ARG A 3 3.53 2.25 17.60
C ARG A 3 4.78 3.14 17.65
N ARG A 4 5.24 3.51 18.85
CA ARG A 4 6.47 4.29 19.04
C ARG A 4 7.67 3.36 19.18
N LEU A 5 8.65 3.52 18.29
CA LEU A 5 9.95 2.85 18.36
C LEU A 5 11.03 3.87 18.71
N GLN A 6 12.01 3.48 19.54
CA GLN A 6 13.22 4.24 19.81
C GLN A 6 14.42 3.47 19.24
N VAL A 7 15.21 4.11 18.39
CA VAL A 7 16.43 3.55 17.81
C VAL A 7 17.58 4.50 18.09
N LEU A 8 18.67 3.97 18.64
CA LEU A 8 19.89 4.73 18.85
C LEU A 8 20.68 4.83 17.54
N LEU A 9 21.01 6.05 17.15
CA LEU A 9 21.85 6.36 16.01
C LEU A 9 23.05 7.16 16.51
N ASP A 10 24.21 6.95 15.89
CA ASP A 10 25.31 7.90 16.04
C ASP A 10 24.96 9.25 15.40
N GLU A 11 25.69 10.29 15.82
CA GLU A 11 25.47 11.67 15.39
C GLU A 11 25.59 11.84 13.88
N GLU A 12 26.53 11.12 13.24
CA GLU A 12 26.75 11.23 11.81
C GLU A 12 25.55 10.69 11.02
N ARG A 13 25.05 9.51 11.38
CA ARG A 13 23.86 8.90 10.79
C ARG A 13 22.63 9.76 11.02
N TYR A 14 22.47 10.30 12.22
CA TYR A 14 21.35 11.20 12.52
C TYR A 14 21.38 12.46 11.65
N ARG A 15 22.54 13.12 11.54
CA ARG A 15 22.72 14.29 10.65
C ARG A 15 22.40 13.99 9.19
N ARG A 16 22.87 12.87 8.66
CA ARG A 16 22.58 12.45 7.28
C ARG A 16 21.08 12.27 7.07
N LEU A 17 20.38 11.68 8.04
CA LEU A 17 18.94 11.46 8.00
C LEU A 17 18.17 12.79 8.06
N GLU A 18 18.59 13.71 8.92
CA GLU A 18 18.00 15.04 9.04
C GLU A 18 18.16 15.85 7.74
N GLN A 19 19.36 15.85 7.14
CA GLN A 19 19.60 16.51 5.85
C GLN A 19 18.73 15.92 4.74
N ALA A 20 18.59 14.59 4.69
CA ALA A 20 17.73 13.94 3.72
C ALA A 20 16.26 14.36 3.92
N ALA A 21 15.79 14.45 5.17
CA ALA A 21 14.42 14.84 5.50
C ALA A 21 14.14 16.27 5.02
N ARG A 22 15.06 17.20 5.30
CA ARG A 22 15.01 18.61 4.87
C ARG A 22 14.98 18.72 3.34
N ARG A 23 15.86 18.02 2.63
CA ARG A 23 15.88 18.03 1.15
C ARG A 23 14.55 17.57 0.55
N ARG A 24 13.87 16.61 1.17
CA ARG A 24 12.56 16.10 0.72
C ARG A 24 11.35 16.85 1.31
N ARG A 25 11.58 17.93 2.09
CA ARG A 25 10.52 18.66 2.82
C ARG A 25 9.62 17.72 3.64
N SER A 26 10.24 16.73 4.28
CA SER A 26 9.55 15.67 5.03
C SER A 26 10.15 15.53 6.43
N SER A 27 9.54 14.68 7.26
CA SER A 27 10.06 14.36 8.58
C SER A 27 10.99 13.15 8.54
N VAL A 28 11.88 13.04 9.54
CA VAL A 28 12.69 11.82 9.76
C VAL A 28 11.80 10.58 9.88
N ALA A 29 10.67 10.69 10.59
CA ALA A 29 9.71 9.59 10.74
C ALA A 29 9.06 9.18 9.41
N THR A 30 8.83 10.12 8.49
CA THR A 30 8.36 9.81 7.13
C THR A 30 9.42 9.05 6.36
N LEU A 31 10.67 9.53 6.37
CA LEU A 31 11.77 8.82 5.71
C LEU A 31 11.98 7.40 6.22
N VAL A 32 11.91 7.20 7.53
CA VAL A 32 12.04 5.87 8.14
C VAL A 32 10.92 4.96 7.67
N ARG A 33 9.66 5.41 7.70
CA ARG A 33 8.52 4.62 7.20
C ARG A 33 8.68 4.29 5.73
N ASP A 34 8.98 5.27 4.88
CA ASP A 34 9.19 5.03 3.46
C ASP A 34 10.35 4.05 3.19
N ALA A 35 11.40 4.08 4.01
CA ALA A 35 12.52 3.16 3.89
C ALA A 35 12.12 1.74 4.29
N LEU A 36 11.37 1.57 5.39
CA LEU A 36 10.82 0.29 5.81
C LEU A 36 9.90 -0.29 4.73
N ASP A 37 9.00 0.54 4.22
CA ASP A 37 8.05 0.21 3.18
C ASP A 37 8.73 -0.30 1.91
N ARG A 38 9.77 0.40 1.43
CA ARG A 38 10.56 -0.04 0.27
C ARG A 38 11.40 -1.28 0.54
N THR A 39 11.98 -1.40 1.74
CA THR A 39 12.91 -2.50 2.08
C THR A 39 12.18 -3.81 2.27
N TYR A 40 11.01 -3.76 2.91
CA TYR A 40 10.23 -4.94 3.28
C TYR A 40 8.99 -5.14 2.41
N GLY A 41 8.79 -4.30 1.37
CA GLY A 41 7.62 -4.39 0.49
C GLY A 41 6.31 -4.26 1.25
N LEU A 42 6.25 -3.40 2.28
CA LEU A 42 5.06 -3.21 3.12
C LEU A 42 4.01 -2.31 2.45
N GLN A 43 4.37 -1.66 1.36
CA GLN A 43 3.41 -1.04 0.46
C GLN A 43 2.81 -2.13 -0.43
N GLY A 44 1.51 -2.03 -0.72
CA GLY A 44 0.94 -2.77 -1.84
C GLY A 44 1.68 -2.44 -3.15
N PRO A 45 1.39 -3.17 -4.24
CA PRO A 45 1.99 -2.86 -5.54
C PRO A 45 1.86 -1.38 -5.86
N ASP A 46 2.88 -0.80 -6.50
CA ASP A 46 2.82 0.58 -6.97
C ASP A 46 1.51 0.81 -7.73
N ALA A 47 0.94 2.01 -7.67
CA ALA A 47 -0.33 2.30 -8.36
C ALA A 47 -0.25 1.97 -9.86
N THR A 48 0.93 2.22 -10.46
CA THR A 48 1.23 1.85 -11.85
C THR A 48 1.21 0.33 -12.03
N GLU A 49 1.94 -0.42 -11.19
CA GLU A 49 2.00 -1.88 -11.25
C GLU A 49 0.62 -2.53 -11.00
N ALA A 50 -0.16 -1.98 -10.07
CA ALA A 50 -1.51 -2.41 -9.78
C ALA A 50 -2.44 -2.16 -10.99
N ALA A 51 -2.32 -1.01 -11.64
CA ALA A 51 -3.05 -0.67 -12.85
C ALA A 51 -2.64 -1.59 -14.02
N ASP A 52 -1.36 -1.80 -14.24
CA ASP A 52 -0.84 -2.69 -15.29
C ASP A 52 -1.34 -4.12 -15.10
N ARG A 53 -1.30 -4.64 -13.87
CA ARG A 53 -1.86 -5.96 -13.53
C ARG A 53 -3.37 -6.03 -13.74
N PHE A 54 -4.09 -4.94 -13.48
CA PHE A 54 -5.52 -4.89 -13.70
C PHE A 54 -5.85 -4.88 -15.19
N LEU A 55 -5.14 -4.07 -15.98
CA LEU A 55 -5.33 -3.92 -17.42
C LEU A 55 -4.85 -5.14 -18.23
N ALA A 56 -3.87 -5.88 -17.72
CA ALA A 56 -3.39 -7.11 -18.35
C ALA A 56 -4.39 -8.29 -18.23
N ARG A 57 -5.47 -8.15 -17.46
CA ARG A 57 -6.50 -9.18 -17.36
C ARG A 57 -7.38 -9.17 -18.62
N LEU A 58 -7.88 -10.36 -18.98
CA LEU A 58 -8.89 -10.48 -20.02
C LEU A 58 -10.15 -9.68 -19.59
N PRO A 59 -10.83 -9.00 -20.54
CA PRO A 59 -12.09 -8.34 -20.26
C PRO A 59 -13.06 -9.30 -19.60
N LEU A 60 -13.63 -8.89 -18.48
CA LEU A 60 -14.70 -9.64 -17.83
C LEU A 60 -16.00 -9.32 -18.56
N ASP A 61 -16.64 -10.35 -19.11
CA ASP A 61 -18.04 -10.25 -19.50
C ASP A 61 -18.88 -10.27 -18.23
N VAL A 62 -19.51 -9.13 -17.92
CA VAL A 62 -20.34 -8.95 -16.74
C VAL A 62 -21.83 -8.97 -17.09
N GLY A 63 -22.19 -9.26 -18.34
CA GLY A 63 -23.56 -9.25 -18.82
C GLY A 63 -24.22 -7.88 -18.67
N ASP A 64 -25.54 -7.88 -18.49
CA ASP A 64 -26.29 -6.67 -18.20
C ASP A 64 -26.26 -6.28 -16.71
N TRP A 65 -26.77 -5.09 -16.40
CA TRP A 65 -26.82 -4.60 -15.01
C TRP A 65 -27.58 -5.53 -14.05
N THR A 66 -28.63 -6.17 -14.53
CA THR A 66 -29.47 -7.05 -13.72
C THR A 66 -28.72 -8.33 -13.37
N GLU A 67 -28.00 -8.90 -14.33
CA GLU A 67 -27.15 -10.08 -14.17
C GLU A 67 -25.97 -9.79 -13.25
N ALA A 68 -25.21 -8.72 -13.52
CA ALA A 68 -24.09 -8.31 -12.68
C ALA A 68 -24.51 -8.11 -11.21
N LYS A 69 -25.64 -7.44 -10.98
CA LYS A 69 -26.15 -7.21 -9.63
C LYS A 69 -26.54 -8.51 -8.91
N ARG A 70 -27.16 -9.44 -9.63
CA ARG A 70 -27.54 -10.76 -9.09
C ARG A 70 -26.31 -11.57 -8.70
N ASP A 71 -25.28 -11.56 -9.54
CA ASP A 71 -24.04 -12.29 -9.31
C ASP A 71 -23.26 -11.75 -8.10
N ILE A 72 -23.14 -10.43 -7.99
CA ILE A 72 -22.50 -9.77 -6.83
C ILE A 72 -23.25 -10.08 -5.54
N ALA A 73 -24.58 -9.94 -5.53
CA ALA A 73 -25.40 -10.25 -4.36
C ALA A 73 -25.26 -11.72 -3.94
N GLY A 74 -25.36 -12.64 -4.90
CA GLY A 74 -25.20 -14.07 -4.63
C GLY A 74 -23.80 -14.45 -4.17
N ALA A 75 -22.75 -13.75 -4.62
CA ALA A 75 -21.39 -13.96 -4.13
C ALA A 75 -21.22 -13.48 -2.67
N TYR A 76 -21.86 -12.37 -2.30
CA TYR A 76 -21.83 -11.83 -0.94
C TYR A 76 -22.52 -12.76 0.07
N GLU A 77 -23.63 -13.39 -0.33
CA GLU A 77 -24.35 -14.37 0.49
C GLU A 77 -23.56 -15.67 0.72
N ARG A 78 -22.66 -16.04 -0.21
CA ARG A 78 -21.82 -17.24 -0.11
C ARG A 78 -20.54 -17.05 0.70
N ALA A 79 -20.17 -15.82 1.05
CA ALA A 79 -18.91 -15.50 1.72
C ALA A 79 -19.07 -14.90 3.13
N PRO A 80 -19.90 -15.44 4.05
CA PRO A 80 -20.09 -14.82 5.36
C PRO A 80 -18.86 -14.87 6.29
N ASP A 81 -17.87 -15.76 6.06
CA ASP A 81 -16.76 -15.99 7.00
C ASP A 81 -15.35 -15.78 6.39
N ALA A 82 -15.06 -14.56 5.95
CA ALA A 82 -13.67 -14.12 5.74
C ALA A 82 -13.45 -12.78 6.44
N GLN A 83 -13.39 -12.80 7.76
CA GLN A 83 -12.97 -11.68 8.61
C GLN A 83 -11.96 -12.17 9.66
#